data_AF-A0A965NP86-F1
#
_entry.id   AF-A0A965NP86-F1
#
_cell.length_a   1.000
_cell.length_b   1.000
_cell.length_c   1.000
_cell.angle_alpha   90.00
_cell.angle_beta   90.00
_cell.angle_gamma   90.00
#
_symmetry.space_group_name_H-M   'P 1'
#
loop_
_entity.id
_entity.type
_entity.pdbx_description
1 polymer ?
#
loop_
_entity_poly.entity_id
_entity_poly.type
_entity_poly.pdbx_seq_one_letter_code
_entity_poly.pdbx_strand_id
1 'polypeptide(L)'
;MTDEIKKEKKKKVVKTVAKRGEKKAATKAGRIFRGPLFWIVFAIIAVSVFGQISGAGSAYTKVNTSQILDAIAQSEVNSATVIDKDQIIRVELKPGRTINGASKVEASYVVRQEPTIVDALSANPPLRGWNIEVPKTPLILSFLFSLAPI
;
A
#
# COMPACT_ATOMS: atom_id res chain seq x y z
N MET A 1 -30.49 26.86 -75.87
CA MET A 1 -30.01 26.31 -74.58
C MET A 1 -29.96 27.48 -73.61
N THR A 2 -30.56 27.34 -72.41
CA THR A 2 -31.27 28.38 -71.59
C THR A 2 -32.71 28.54 -72.10
N ASP A 3 -33.79 28.49 -71.32
CA ASP A 3 -34.06 28.43 -69.87
C ASP A 3 -35.43 27.75 -69.70
N GLU A 4 -35.63 26.90 -68.68
CA GLU A 4 -36.99 26.57 -68.23
C GLU A 4 -37.04 26.51 -66.70
N ILE A 5 -37.46 27.61 -66.08
CA ILE A 5 -37.85 27.65 -64.66
C ILE A 5 -39.34 27.37 -64.57
N LYS A 6 -39.68 26.16 -64.10
CA LYS A 6 -41.05 25.70 -63.90
C LYS A 6 -41.59 26.11 -62.53
N LYS A 7 -42.70 26.85 -62.60
CA LYS A 7 -43.56 27.37 -61.52
C LYS A 7 -44.11 26.28 -60.60
N GLU A 8 -44.08 26.59 -59.31
CA GLU A 8 -44.69 25.88 -58.18
C GLU A 8 -46.20 25.63 -58.35
N LYS A 9 -46.72 24.56 -57.71
CA LYS A 9 -47.84 24.65 -56.74
C LYS A 9 -48.19 23.31 -56.06
N LYS A 10 -47.94 23.31 -54.74
CA LYS A 10 -48.82 22.91 -53.62
C LYS A 10 -49.34 21.46 -53.49
N LYS A 11 -48.78 20.82 -52.45
CA LYS A 11 -49.39 20.05 -51.34
C LYS A 11 -50.30 18.85 -51.67
N LYS A 12 -49.73 17.64 -51.46
CA LYS A 12 -50.45 16.47 -50.94
C LYS A 12 -49.82 16.04 -49.61
N VAL A 13 -50.67 15.90 -48.59
CA VAL A 13 -50.34 15.58 -47.20
C VAL A 13 -49.81 14.15 -47.10
N VAL A 14 -48.62 13.95 -46.53
CA VAL A 14 -48.16 12.64 -46.04
C VAL A 14 -47.68 12.82 -44.62
N LYS A 15 -48.36 12.14 -43.69
CA LYS A 15 -48.05 12.08 -42.25
C LYS A 15 -46.60 11.64 -42.06
N THR A 16 -45.74 12.51 -41.56
CA THR A 16 -44.42 12.12 -41.05
C THR A 16 -44.62 11.40 -39.72
N VAL A 17 -44.62 10.07 -39.76
CA VAL A 17 -44.51 9.23 -38.56
C VAL A 17 -43.19 9.62 -37.87
N ALA A 18 -43.29 10.12 -36.63
CA ALA A 18 -42.14 10.37 -35.79
C ALA A 18 -41.36 9.07 -35.62
N LYS A 19 -40.23 8.94 -36.34
CA LYS A 19 -39.28 7.85 -36.15
C LYS A 19 -38.66 8.06 -34.78
N ARG A 20 -39.21 7.35 -33.79
CA ARG A 20 -38.73 7.20 -32.42
C ARG A 20 -37.20 7.13 -32.46
N GLY A 21 -36.55 8.16 -31.91
CA GLY A 21 -35.10 8.26 -31.86
C GLY A 21 -34.51 6.94 -31.39
N GLU A 22 -33.65 6.36 -32.22
CA GLU A 22 -32.83 5.22 -31.86
C GLU A 22 -32.11 5.57 -30.56
N LYS A 23 -32.58 4.98 -29.46
CA LYS A 23 -31.78 4.88 -28.25
C LYS A 23 -30.52 4.15 -28.68
N LYS A 24 -29.42 4.87 -28.91
CA LYS A 24 -28.10 4.27 -29.14
C LYS A 24 -27.93 3.21 -28.06
N ALA A 25 -27.90 1.95 -28.49
CA ALA A 25 -27.74 0.82 -27.59
C ALA A 25 -26.49 1.11 -26.77
N ALA A 26 -26.64 1.26 -25.44
CA ALA A 26 -25.50 1.35 -24.56
C ALA A 26 -24.67 0.09 -24.83
N THR A 27 -23.55 0.24 -25.53
CA THR A 27 -22.62 -0.83 -25.85
C THR A 27 -22.34 -1.54 -24.53
N LYS A 28 -22.44 -2.88 -24.53
CA LYS A 28 -22.43 -3.75 -23.33
C LYS A 28 -21.38 -3.35 -22.28
N ALA A 29 -20.26 -2.76 -22.72
CA ALA A 29 -19.25 -2.09 -21.91
C ALA A 29 -19.82 -1.16 -20.81
N GLY A 30 -20.74 -0.25 -21.13
CA GLY A 30 -21.27 0.73 -20.16
C GLY A 30 -22.12 0.13 -19.03
N ARG A 31 -22.51 -1.14 -19.14
CA ARG A 31 -23.24 -1.91 -18.10
C ARG A 31 -22.28 -2.75 -17.24
N ILE A 32 -21.17 -3.23 -17.82
CA ILE A 32 -20.10 -3.91 -17.06
C ILE A 32 -19.49 -2.94 -16.04
N PHE A 33 -19.11 -1.73 -16.45
CA PHE A 33 -18.47 -0.74 -15.56
C PHE A 33 -19.37 -0.15 -14.46
N ARG A 34 -20.67 -0.46 -14.47
CA ARG A 34 -21.65 0.02 -13.47
C ARG A 34 -22.27 -1.12 -12.64
N GLY A 35 -21.86 -2.35 -12.88
CA GLY A 35 -22.34 -3.50 -12.12
C GLY A 35 -21.59 -3.63 -10.78
N PRO A 36 -22.25 -4.09 -9.70
CA PRO A 36 -21.59 -4.42 -8.43
C PRO A 36 -20.42 -5.39 -8.62
N LEU A 37 -20.54 -6.31 -9.58
CA LEU A 37 -19.51 -7.29 -9.90
C LEU A 37 -18.19 -6.65 -10.38
N PHE A 38 -18.26 -5.57 -11.16
CA PHE A 38 -17.05 -4.86 -11.60
C PHE A 38 -16.33 -4.20 -10.43
N TRP A 39 -17.08 -3.58 -9.50
CA TRP A 39 -16.51 -2.97 -8.30
C TRP A 39 -15.88 -4.00 -7.36
N ILE A 40 -16.45 -5.20 -7.24
CA ILE A 40 -15.87 -6.29 -6.44
C ILE A 40 -14.52 -6.73 -7.04
N VAL A 41 -14.48 -7.01 -8.35
CA VAL A 41 -13.23 -7.41 -9.03
C VAL A 41 -12.19 -6.31 -8.96
N PHE A 42 -12.59 -5.05 -9.19
CA PHE A 42 -11.72 -3.90 -9.07
C PHE A 42 -11.17 -3.72 -7.65
N ALA A 43 -12.00 -3.88 -6.62
CA ALA A 43 -11.58 -3.80 -5.22
C ALA A 43 -10.55 -4.87 -4.87
N ILE A 44 -10.71 -6.11 -5.35
CA ILE A 44 -9.73 -7.18 -5.14
C ILE A 44 -8.38 -6.82 -5.77
N ILE A 45 -8.38 -6.33 -7.02
CA ILE A 45 -7.16 -5.92 -7.72
C ILE A 45 -6.51 -4.74 -7.00
N ALA A 46 -7.29 -3.74 -6.60
CA ALA A 46 -6.81 -2.56 -5.89
C ALA A 46 -6.18 -2.92 -4.54
N VAL A 47 -6.84 -3.76 -3.73
CA VAL A 47 -6.30 -4.23 -2.44
C VAL A 47 -5.06 -5.09 -2.64
N SER A 48 -5.01 -5.93 -3.68
CA SER A 48 -3.85 -6.77 -3.97
C SER A 48 -2.62 -5.93 -4.33
N VAL A 49 -2.77 -4.98 -5.26
CA VAL A 49 -1.67 -4.09 -5.66
C VAL A 49 -1.25 -3.17 -4.50
N PHE A 50 -2.21 -2.62 -3.76
CA PHE A 50 -1.93 -1.78 -2.59
C PHE A 50 -1.23 -2.58 -1.47
N GLY A 51 -1.61 -3.84 -1.27
CA GLY A 51 -0.98 -4.74 -0.31
C GLY A 51 0.49 -5.05 -0.66
N GLN A 52 0.78 -5.30 -1.94
CA GLN A 52 2.16 -5.55 -2.41
C GLN A 52 3.05 -4.31 -2.29
N ILE A 53 2.54 -3.13 -2.67
CA ILE A 53 3.31 -1.88 -2.63
C ILE A 53 3.53 -1.40 -1.18
N SER A 54 2.57 -1.60 -0.28
CA SER A 54 2.74 -1.24 1.14
C SER A 54 3.85 -2.02 1.85
N GLY A 55 4.17 -3.24 1.39
CA GLY A 55 5.23 -4.06 1.99
C GLY A 55 6.65 -3.69 1.54
N ALA A 56 6.81 -3.18 0.31
CA ALA A 56 8.13 -3.04 -0.33
C ALA A 56 9.04 -1.96 0.26
N GLY A 57 8.47 -0.91 0.88
CA GLY A 57 9.25 0.19 1.50
C GLY A 57 9.68 -0.06 2.96
N SER A 58 9.17 -1.14 3.56
CA SER A 58 9.29 -1.44 5.00
C SER A 58 10.08 -2.70 5.28
N ALA A 59 10.62 -3.35 4.23
CA ALA A 59 11.41 -4.55 4.39
C ALA A 59 12.73 -4.22 5.08
N TYR A 60 12.94 -4.82 6.24
CA TYR A 60 14.23 -4.82 6.92
C TYR A 60 15.02 -6.04 6.46
N THR A 61 16.30 -5.84 6.16
CA THR A 61 17.18 -6.95 5.81
C THR A 61 17.70 -7.58 7.09
N LYS A 62 17.54 -8.90 7.21
CA LYS A 62 18.04 -9.64 8.36
C LYS A 62 19.58 -9.67 8.33
N VAL A 63 20.17 -9.22 9.42
CA VAL A 63 21.62 -9.17 9.64
C VAL A 63 21.97 -9.77 11.00
N ASN A 64 23.26 -9.96 11.24
CA ASN A 64 23.72 -10.44 12.54
C ASN A 64 23.63 -9.32 13.59
N THR A 65 23.30 -9.69 14.83
CA THR A 65 23.25 -8.74 15.96
C THR A 65 24.59 -8.03 16.16
N SER A 66 25.71 -8.74 15.93
CA SER A 66 27.05 -8.13 15.97
C SER A 66 27.19 -6.98 14.97
N GLN A 67 26.72 -7.12 13.74
CA GLN A 67 26.79 -6.07 12.72
C GLN A 67 25.97 -4.83 13.12
N ILE A 68 24.83 -5.05 13.79
CA ILE A 68 24.02 -3.95 14.34
C ILE A 68 24.74 -3.29 15.51
N LEU A 69 25.29 -4.07 16.45
CA LEU A 69 26.03 -3.53 17.60
C LEU A 69 27.27 -2.75 17.15
N ASP A 70 27.99 -3.25 16.14
CA ASP A 70 29.13 -2.55 15.54
C ASP A 70 28.71 -1.23 14.90
N ALA A 71 27.59 -1.21 14.16
CA ALA A 71 27.06 0.02 13.58
C ALA A 71 26.59 1.02 14.65
N ILE A 72 26.01 0.55 15.76
CA ILE A 72 25.67 1.39 16.92
C ILE A 72 26.95 1.97 17.54
N ALA A 73 27.96 1.13 17.78
CA ALA A 73 29.23 1.55 18.35
C ALA A 73 29.98 2.57 17.48
N GLN A 74 29.89 2.42 16.15
CA GLN A 74 30.48 3.36 15.18
C GLN A 74 29.61 4.61 14.97
N SER A 75 28.51 4.77 15.71
CA SER A 75 27.55 5.86 15.54
C SER A 75 27.04 5.99 14.10
N GLU A 76 26.80 4.88 13.41
CA GLU A 76 26.33 4.84 12.02
C GLU A 76 24.82 4.66 11.90
N VAL A 77 24.15 4.60 13.04
CA VAL A 77 22.70 4.46 13.16
C VAL A 77 22.02 5.82 13.12
N ASN A 78 21.00 5.91 12.28
CA ASN A 78 20.11 7.07 12.17
C ASN A 78 18.93 6.95 13.14
N SER A 79 18.27 5.79 13.16
CA SER A 79 17.18 5.48 14.10
C SER A 79 17.24 4.01 14.51
N ALA A 80 16.79 3.71 15.74
CA ALA A 80 16.70 2.34 16.24
C ALA A 80 15.35 2.10 16.93
N THR A 81 14.75 0.93 16.69
CA THR A 81 13.53 0.49 17.34
C THR A 81 13.74 -0.91 17.90
N VAL A 82 13.59 -1.04 19.23
CA VAL A 82 13.65 -2.34 19.91
C VAL A 82 12.22 -2.85 20.07
N ILE A 83 11.95 -4.04 19.52
CA ILE A 83 10.66 -4.71 19.60
C ILE A 83 10.73 -5.73 20.73
N ASP A 84 10.03 -5.44 21.83
CA ASP A 84 10.11 -6.20 23.09
C ASP A 84 9.59 -7.64 22.93
N LYS A 85 8.34 -7.81 22.44
CA LYS A 85 7.72 -9.14 22.34
C LYS A 85 8.39 -10.09 21.34
N ASP A 86 8.96 -9.53 20.28
CA ASP A 86 9.48 -10.32 19.17
C ASP A 86 11.00 -10.51 19.26
N GLN A 87 11.68 -9.89 20.25
CA GLN A 87 13.14 -9.92 20.41
C GLN A 87 13.89 -9.48 19.14
N ILE A 88 13.37 -8.45 18.47
CA ILE A 88 13.93 -7.91 17.24
C ILE A 88 14.38 -6.48 17.49
N ILE A 89 15.59 -6.14 17.04
CA ILE A 89 16.02 -4.75 16.92
C ILE A 89 16.02 -4.37 15.45
N ARG A 90 15.35 -3.27 15.13
CA ARG A 90 15.32 -2.64 13.81
C ARG A 90 16.18 -1.40 13.82
N VAL A 91 17.02 -1.26 12.81
CA VAL A 91 17.98 -0.16 12.70
C VAL A 91 17.89 0.43 11.30
N GLU A 92 17.74 1.74 11.25
CA GLU A 92 17.92 2.54 10.04
C GLU A 92 19.32 3.15 10.08
N LEU A 93 20.12 2.88 9.06
CA LEU A 93 21.47 3.41 8.95
C LEU A 93 21.46 4.85 8.42
N LYS A 94 22.55 5.57 8.66
CA LYS A 94 22.78 6.90 8.10
C LYS A 94 22.81 6.84 6.55
N PRO A 95 22.43 7.94 5.88
CA PRO A 95 22.51 8.03 4.42
C PRO A 95 23.92 7.70 3.92
N GLY A 96 24.03 6.85 2.90
CA GLY A 96 25.32 6.42 2.35
C GLY A 96 25.97 5.23 3.05
N ARG A 97 25.39 4.73 4.17
CA ARG A 97 25.80 3.47 4.80
C ARG A 97 24.77 2.38 4.50
N THR A 98 25.29 1.20 4.19
CA THR A 98 24.50 -0.01 3.96
C THR A 98 25.20 -1.19 4.61
N ILE A 99 24.42 -2.10 5.16
CA ILE A 99 24.88 -3.41 5.62
C ILE A 99 24.21 -4.43 4.70
N ASN A 100 25.00 -5.30 4.05
CA ASN A 100 24.52 -6.24 3.04
C ASN A 100 23.68 -5.59 1.92
N GLY A 101 24.02 -4.35 1.54
CA GLY A 101 23.31 -3.60 0.50
C GLY A 101 21.99 -2.94 0.93
N ALA A 102 21.62 -3.02 2.22
CA ALA A 102 20.41 -2.44 2.76
C ALA A 102 20.70 -1.32 3.77
N SER A 103 19.89 -0.26 3.75
CA SER A 103 19.93 0.83 4.75
C SER A 103 19.00 0.58 5.94
N LYS A 104 18.06 -0.36 5.82
CA LYS A 104 17.17 -0.80 6.90
C LYS A 104 17.49 -2.23 7.22
N VAL A 105 17.96 -2.48 8.44
CA VAL A 105 18.40 -3.80 8.84
C VAL A 105 17.76 -4.20 10.17
N GLU A 106 17.54 -5.50 10.34
CA GLU A 106 17.02 -6.05 11.59
C GLU A 106 17.85 -7.23 12.05
N ALA A 107 17.97 -7.40 13.35
CA ALA A 107 18.57 -8.57 13.95
C ALA A 107 17.70 -9.08 15.09
N SER A 108 17.72 -10.40 15.29
CA SER A 108 17.11 -11.04 16.44
C SER A 108 18.13 -11.11 17.56
N TYR A 109 17.76 -10.68 18.77
CA TYR A 109 18.59 -10.83 19.97
C TYR A 109 17.98 -11.88 20.90
N VAL A 110 18.69 -12.21 21.98
CA VAL A 110 18.22 -13.19 22.97
C VAL A 110 17.68 -12.47 24.19
N VAL A 111 16.58 -12.98 24.78
CA VAL A 111 16.05 -12.50 26.06
C VAL A 111 17.17 -12.34 27.10
N ARG A 112 17.14 -11.23 27.86
CA ARG A 112 18.16 -10.76 28.83
C ARG A 112 19.34 -9.97 28.24
N GLN A 113 19.39 -9.77 26.92
CA GLN A 113 20.36 -8.87 26.28
C GLN A 113 19.83 -7.44 26.09
N GLU A 114 18.59 -7.17 26.52
CA GLU A 114 17.96 -5.86 26.41
C GLU A 114 18.78 -4.78 27.14
N PRO A 115 19.29 -5.00 28.36
CA PRO A 115 20.12 -4.00 29.04
C PRO A 115 21.38 -3.65 28.24
N THR A 116 22.06 -4.65 27.67
CA THR A 116 23.25 -4.44 26.84
C THR A 116 22.94 -3.62 25.59
N ILE A 117 21.80 -3.87 24.95
CA ILE A 117 21.38 -3.13 23.75
C ILE A 117 20.98 -1.69 24.12
N VAL A 118 20.23 -1.51 25.20
CA VAL A 118 19.81 -0.20 25.70
C VAL A 118 21.02 0.63 26.13
N ASP A 119 21.99 0.02 26.81
CA ASP A 119 23.24 0.67 27.21
C ASP A 119 24.06 1.08 25.98
N ALA A 120 24.18 0.22 24.97
CA ALA A 120 24.88 0.54 23.72
C ALA A 120 24.21 1.70 22.97
N LEU A 121 22.87 1.71 22.90
CA LEU A 121 22.09 2.78 22.29
C LEU A 121 22.14 4.07 23.10
N SER A 122 22.25 3.99 24.43
CA SER A 122 22.36 5.16 25.31
C SER A 122 23.76 5.75 25.30
N ALA A 123 24.79 4.92 25.17
CA ALA A 123 26.19 5.34 25.04
C ALA A 123 26.45 6.03 23.69
N ASN A 124 25.80 5.57 22.62
CA ASN A 124 25.89 6.15 21.28
C ASN A 124 24.48 6.43 20.72
N PRO A 125 23.83 7.51 21.17
CA PRO A 125 22.46 7.82 20.77
C PRO A 125 22.35 8.06 19.26
N PRO A 126 21.40 7.41 18.56
CA PRO A 126 21.14 7.67 17.15
C PRO A 126 20.70 9.12 16.90
N LEU A 127 20.94 9.62 15.68
CA LEU A 127 20.60 11.00 15.31
C LEU A 127 19.11 11.34 15.47
N ARG A 128 18.23 10.38 15.19
CA ARG A 128 16.77 10.50 15.37
C ARG A 128 16.26 9.87 16.66
N GLY A 129 17.17 9.47 17.56
CA GLY A 129 16.87 8.75 18.78
C GLY A 129 16.53 7.28 18.56
N TRP A 130 16.15 6.63 19.66
CA TRP A 130 15.73 5.24 19.69
C TRP A 130 14.42 5.09 20.47
N ASN A 131 13.63 4.07 20.13
CA ASN A 131 12.34 3.81 20.76
C ASN A 131 12.17 2.32 21.09
N ILE A 132 11.34 2.03 22.09
CA ILE A 132 10.89 0.68 22.41
C ILE A 132 9.45 0.55 21.89
N GLU A 133 9.22 -0.40 21.01
CA GLU A 133 7.91 -0.70 20.46
C GLU A 133 7.38 -2.00 21.07
N VAL A 134 6.16 -1.93 21.59
CA VAL A 134 5.42 -3.11 22.06
C VAL A 134 4.36 -3.45 21.00
N PRO A 135 4.51 -4.57 20.26
CA PRO A 135 3.53 -4.99 19.26
C PRO A 135 2.14 -5.13 19.87
N LYS A 136 1.18 -4.42 19.26
CA LYS A 136 -0.24 -4.45 19.63
C LYS A 136 -0.98 -5.38 18.69
N THR A 137 -1.72 -6.33 19.26
CA THR A 137 -2.67 -7.14 18.52
C THR A 137 -3.84 -6.25 18.08
N PRO A 138 -4.27 -6.30 16.80
CA PRO A 138 -5.42 -5.52 16.35
C PRO A 138 -6.71 -5.97 17.05
N LEU A 139 -7.50 -5.00 17.53
CA LEU A 139 -8.72 -5.25 18.32
C LEU A 139 -9.73 -6.17 17.62
N ILE A 140 -9.85 -6.09 16.29
CA ILE A 140 -10.74 -6.95 15.51
C ILE A 140 -10.32 -8.41 15.63
N LEU A 141 -9.01 -8.69 15.61
CA LEU A 141 -8.51 -10.05 15.73
C LEU A 141 -8.71 -10.59 17.15
N SER A 142 -8.51 -9.74 18.17
CA SER A 142 -8.86 -10.07 19.56
C SER A 142 -10.36 -10.37 19.72
N PHE A 143 -11.22 -9.61 19.06
CA PHE A 143 -12.67 -9.85 19.06
C PHE A 143 -13.04 -11.17 18.37
N LEU A 144 -12.44 -11.48 17.21
CA LEU A 144 -12.68 -12.74 16.51
C LEU A 144 -12.27 -13.96 17.35
N PHE A 145 -11.12 -13.89 18.02
CA PHE A 145 -10.70 -14.96 18.94
C PHE A 145 -11.63 -15.10 20.15
N SER A 146 -12.24 -14.02 20.63
CA SER A 146 -13.22 -14.11 21.73
C SER A 146 -14.50 -14.86 21.37
N LEU A 147 -14.79 -15.01 20.07
CA LEU A 147 -15.93 -15.77 19.55
C LEU A 147 -15.57 -17.22 19.18
N ALA A 148 -14.27 -17.58 19.24
CA ALA A 148 -13.85 -18.96 19.03
C ALA A 148 -14.21 -19.80 20.28
N PRO A 149 -14.76 -21.01 20.10
CA PRO A 149 -14.91 -21.95 21.21
C PRO A 149 -13.55 -22.25 21.84
N ILE A 150 -13.52 -22.30 23.18
CA ILE A 150 -12.33 -22.62 23.98
C ILE A 150 -12.04 -24.12 23.90
#